data_AF-A0A7X5VKQ7-F1
#
_entry.id   AF-A0A7X5VKQ7-F1
#
_cell.length_a   1.000
_cell.length_b   1.000
_cell.length_c   1.000
_cell.angle_alpha   90.00
_cell.angle_beta   90.00
_cell.angle_gamma   90.00
#
_symmetry.space_group_name_H-M   'P 1'
#
loop_
_entity.id
_entity.type
_entity.pdbx_description
1 polymer ?
#
loop_
_entity_poly.entity_id
_entity_poly.type
_entity_poly.pdbx_seq_one_letter_code
_entity_poly.pdbx_strand_id
1 'polypeptide(L)'
;VGVDTVGSIYAHYKEHGELPPADQIHQYLIDGIGEDFMPETVWWDYIDEVITIDDKTGYACTLELSRTEGIFAGSSGGCAAAAARQVARELPDDAVVVTLFPDSG
;
A
#
# COMPACT_ATOMS: atom_id res chain seq x y z
N VAL A 1 -2.10 5.24 8.39
CA VAL A 1 -2.33 4.87 6.98
C VAL A 1 -1.62 3.56 6.68
N GLY A 2 -2.35 2.50 6.39
CA GLY A 2 -1.84 1.25 5.83
C GLY A 2 -1.86 1.29 4.29
N VAL A 3 -1.12 0.39 3.66
CA VAL A 3 -1.09 0.25 2.19
C VAL A 3 -1.41 -1.19 1.84
N ASP A 4 -2.35 -1.36 0.92
CA ASP A 4 -2.82 -2.65 0.44
C ASP A 4 -2.80 -2.68 -1.10
N THR A 5 -3.01 -3.85 -1.69
CA THR A 5 -3.00 -4.03 -3.15
C THR A 5 -4.35 -4.51 -3.67
N VAL A 6 -4.67 -4.15 -4.92
CA VAL A 6 -5.90 -4.61 -5.58
C VAL A 6 -5.89 -6.14 -5.67
N GLY A 7 -6.94 -6.78 -5.13
CA GLY A 7 -7.07 -8.23 -5.04
C GLY A 7 -6.87 -8.79 -3.62
N SER A 8 -6.41 -7.95 -2.67
CA SER A 8 -6.30 -8.26 -1.25
C SER A 8 -7.60 -7.95 -0.49
N ILE A 9 -7.73 -8.50 0.73
CA ILE A 9 -8.91 -8.33 1.58
C ILE A 9 -8.82 -7.16 2.57
N TYR A 10 -7.64 -6.59 2.82
CA TYR A 10 -7.41 -5.72 3.99
C TYR A 10 -8.08 -4.36 3.88
N ALA A 11 -7.99 -3.70 2.72
CA ALA A 11 -8.64 -2.41 2.52
C ALA A 11 -10.16 -2.52 2.67
N HIS A 12 -10.77 -3.51 2.01
CA HIS A 12 -12.21 -3.75 2.11
C HIS A 12 -12.63 -4.05 3.55
N TYR A 13 -11.88 -4.91 4.23
CA TYR A 13 -12.17 -5.24 5.63
C TYR A 13 -12.07 -4.03 6.55
N LYS A 14 -11.05 -3.17 6.37
CA LYS A 14 -10.90 -1.96 7.18
C LYS A 14 -12.07 -1.00 7.00
N GLU A 15 -12.57 -0.86 5.77
CA GLU A 15 -13.66 0.07 5.45
C GLU A 15 -15.04 -0.47 5.85
N HIS A 16 -15.29 -1.77 5.64
CA HIS A 16 -16.64 -2.35 5.75
C HIS A 16 -16.83 -3.25 6.99
N GLY A 17 -15.75 -3.70 7.63
CA GLY A 17 -15.80 -4.67 8.73
C GLY A 17 -16.10 -6.11 8.29
N GLU A 18 -16.15 -6.38 6.98
CA GLU A 18 -16.40 -7.69 6.40
C GLU A 18 -15.47 -7.98 5.21
N LEU A 19 -15.35 -9.26 4.85
CA LEU A 19 -14.51 -9.70 3.72
C LEU A 19 -15.11 -9.26 2.39
N PRO A 20 -14.29 -8.94 1.38
CA PRO A 20 -14.78 -8.60 0.06
C PRO A 20 -15.48 -9.80 -0.61
N PRO A 21 -16.37 -9.53 -1.58
CA PRO A 21 -16.89 -10.54 -2.48
C PRO A 21 -15.77 -11.37 -3.13
N ALA A 22 -15.98 -12.67 -3.30
CA ALA A 22 -14.96 -13.59 -3.80
C ALA A 22 -14.47 -13.27 -5.22
N ASP A 23 -15.25 -12.58 -6.04
CA ASP A 23 -14.87 -12.13 -7.39
C ASP A 23 -13.94 -10.91 -7.38
N GLN A 24 -13.74 -10.27 -6.22
CA GLN A 24 -12.79 -9.17 -6.03
C GLN A 24 -11.45 -9.65 -5.45
N ILE A 25 -11.34 -10.89 -4.99
CA ILE A 25 -10.12 -11.49 -4.46
C ILE A 25 -9.40 -12.20 -5.61
N HIS A 26 -8.20 -11.75 -5.95
CA HIS A 26 -7.43 -12.32 -7.06
C HIS A 26 -5.93 -12.08 -6.90
N GLN A 27 -5.13 -12.79 -7.70
CA GLN A 27 -3.68 -12.62 -7.73
C GLN A 27 -3.28 -11.27 -8.34
N TYR A 28 -2.17 -10.74 -7.85
CA TYR A 28 -1.53 -9.50 -8.28
C TYR A 28 -0.01 -9.74 -8.39
N LEU A 29 0.71 -8.79 -8.97
CA LEU A 29 2.15 -8.89 -9.21
C LEU A 29 3.00 -8.27 -8.10
N ILE A 30 2.48 -7.29 -7.37
CA ILE A 30 3.15 -6.71 -6.20
C ILE A 30 3.48 -7.82 -5.19
N ASP A 31 4.70 -7.79 -4.68
CA ASP A 31 5.21 -8.80 -3.75
C ASP A 31 5.25 -8.27 -2.31
N GLY A 32 4.98 -9.15 -1.35
CA GLY A 32 5.19 -8.90 0.08
C GLY A 32 4.10 -8.13 0.82
N ILE A 33 3.05 -7.65 0.12
CA ILE A 33 1.87 -7.02 0.73
C ILE A 33 0.57 -7.57 0.13
N GLY A 34 -0.52 -7.38 0.86
CA GLY A 34 -1.84 -7.94 0.56
C GLY A 34 -1.95 -9.42 0.92
N GLU A 35 -3.16 -9.90 1.18
CA GLU A 35 -3.40 -11.28 1.58
C GLU A 35 -4.86 -11.71 1.33
N ASP A 36 -5.12 -13.03 1.33
CA ASP A 36 -6.45 -13.62 1.25
C ASP A 36 -7.01 -14.17 2.59
N PHE A 37 -6.27 -13.97 3.68
CA PHE A 37 -6.66 -14.32 5.05
C PHE A 37 -6.37 -13.21 6.05
N MET A 38 -7.03 -13.26 7.20
CA MET A 38 -6.89 -12.27 8.28
C MET A 38 -5.83 -12.70 9.30
N PRO A 39 -4.69 -12.00 9.43
CA PRO A 39 -3.69 -12.32 10.44
C PRO A 39 -4.13 -11.86 11.82
N GLU A 40 -3.90 -12.68 12.84
CA GLU A 40 -4.09 -12.29 14.24
C GLU A 40 -3.08 -11.22 14.71
N THR A 41 -2.01 -11.01 13.94
CA THR A 41 -0.91 -10.08 14.26
C THR A 41 -1.20 -8.63 13.86
N VAL A 42 -2.32 -8.34 13.19
CA VAL A 42 -2.68 -6.98 12.78
C VAL A 42 -3.56 -6.32 13.83
N TRP A 43 -3.13 -5.15 14.32
CA TRP A 43 -3.89 -4.34 15.27
C TRP A 43 -4.68 -3.24 14.57
N TRP A 44 -5.86 -3.60 14.05
CA TRP A 44 -6.72 -2.74 13.21
C TRP A 44 -7.15 -1.42 13.84
N ASP A 45 -7.24 -1.36 15.17
CA ASP A 45 -7.62 -0.15 15.92
C ASP A 45 -6.57 0.97 15.82
N TYR A 46 -5.32 0.65 15.44
CA TYR A 46 -4.23 1.62 15.30
C TYR A 46 -3.99 2.05 13.84
N ILE A 47 -4.78 1.56 12.90
CA ILE A 47 -4.68 1.90 11.49
C ILE A 47 -5.87 2.80 11.17
N ASP A 48 -5.66 4.09 10.90
CA ASP A 48 -6.80 5.00 10.62
C ASP A 48 -7.50 4.68 9.29
N GLU A 49 -6.71 4.43 8.25
CA GLU A 49 -7.17 4.16 6.89
C GLU A 49 -6.21 3.20 6.19
N VAL A 50 -6.67 2.56 5.11
CA VAL A 50 -5.86 1.71 4.23
C VAL A 50 -6.06 2.17 2.78
N ILE A 51 -4.96 2.49 2.10
CA ILE A 51 -4.97 2.91 0.70
C ILE A 51 -4.63 1.72 -0.20
N THR A 52 -5.46 1.45 -1.19
CA THR A 52 -5.23 0.40 -2.18
C THR A 52 -4.44 0.93 -3.38
N ILE A 53 -3.36 0.24 -3.76
CA ILE A 53 -2.53 0.55 -4.93
C ILE A 53 -2.58 -0.60 -5.93
N ASP A 54 -2.76 -0.31 -7.22
CA ASP A 54 -2.67 -1.33 -8.28
C ASP A 54 -1.21 -1.61 -8.70
N ASP A 55 -0.99 -2.77 -9.31
CA ASP A 55 0.33 -3.21 -9.80
C ASP A 55 1.01 -2.15 -10.66
N LYS A 56 0.27 -1.57 -11.61
CA LYS A 56 0.80 -0.61 -12.56
C LYS A 56 1.35 0.62 -11.84
N THR A 57 0.64 1.10 -10.84
CA THR A 57 0.98 2.28 -10.04
C THR A 57 2.15 1.97 -9.10
N GLY A 58 2.12 0.83 -8.41
CA GLY A 58 3.20 0.38 -7.54
C GLY A 58 4.54 0.26 -8.28
N TYR A 59 4.56 -0.44 -9.42
CA TYR A 59 5.77 -0.59 -10.23
C TYR A 59 6.21 0.72 -10.90
N ALA A 60 5.27 1.54 -11.38
CA ALA A 60 5.62 2.85 -11.94
C ALA A 60 6.34 3.73 -10.90
N CYS A 61 5.84 3.76 -9.66
CA CYS A 61 6.46 4.52 -8.58
C CYS A 61 7.80 3.91 -8.15
N THR A 62 7.91 2.57 -8.11
CA THR A 62 9.19 1.88 -7.86
C THR A 62 10.28 2.32 -8.85
N LEU A 63 9.96 2.34 -10.15
CA LEU A 63 10.89 2.78 -11.19
C LEU A 63 11.19 4.28 -11.10
N GLU A 64 10.22 5.10 -10.68
CA GLU A 64 10.42 6.52 -10.48
C GLU A 64 11.40 6.80 -9.34
N LEU A 65 11.25 6.12 -8.20
CA LEU A 65 12.15 6.24 -7.04
C LEU A 65 13.61 6.01 -7.42
N SER A 66 13.89 4.93 -8.17
CA SER A 66 15.25 4.63 -8.60
C SER A 66 15.83 5.69 -9.55
N ARG A 67 14.99 6.25 -10.44
CA ARG A 67 15.41 7.22 -11.47
C ARG A 67 15.59 8.63 -10.95
N THR A 68 14.78 9.03 -9.96
CA THR A 68 14.68 10.43 -9.51
C THR A 68 15.35 10.65 -8.16
N GLU A 69 15.26 9.68 -7.26
CA GLU A 69 15.76 9.78 -5.89
C GLU A 69 16.97 8.87 -5.62
N GLY A 70 17.32 7.97 -6.56
CA GLY A 70 18.37 6.98 -6.36
C GLY A 70 18.04 5.91 -5.32
N ILE A 71 16.75 5.70 -5.05
CA ILE A 71 16.25 4.72 -4.09
C ILE A 71 15.83 3.45 -4.83
N PHE A 72 16.54 2.35 -4.55
CA PHE A 72 16.30 1.03 -5.16
C PHE A 72 15.46 0.17 -4.22
N ALA A 73 14.18 0.53 -4.07
CA ALA A 73 13.21 -0.20 -3.24
C ALA A 73 12.50 -1.31 -4.04
N GLY A 74 11.97 -2.33 -3.36
CA GLY A 74 11.08 -3.31 -3.96
C GLY A 74 9.67 -2.76 -4.29
N SER A 75 8.81 -3.62 -4.85
CA SER A 75 7.47 -3.25 -5.34
C SER A 75 6.55 -2.73 -4.23
N SER A 76 6.62 -3.32 -3.04
CA SER A 76 5.91 -2.84 -1.84
C SER A 76 6.37 -1.43 -1.43
N GLY A 77 7.66 -1.12 -1.56
CA GLY A 77 8.20 0.22 -1.33
C GLY A 77 7.68 1.25 -2.33
N GLY A 78 7.52 0.87 -3.60
CA GLY A 78 6.85 1.71 -4.59
C GLY A 78 5.39 1.99 -4.26
N CYS A 79 4.65 0.99 -3.76
CA CYS A 79 3.28 1.18 -3.28
C CYS A 79 3.24 2.15 -2.08
N ALA A 80 4.15 1.98 -1.13
CA ALA A 80 4.28 2.82 0.05
C ALA A 80 4.61 4.29 -0.31
N ALA A 81 5.43 4.51 -1.33
CA ALA A 81 5.71 5.85 -1.85
C ALA A 81 4.50 6.47 -2.58
N ALA A 82 3.79 5.68 -3.38
CA ALA A 82 2.58 6.14 -4.08
C ALA A 82 1.49 6.57 -3.09
N ALA A 83 1.22 5.75 -2.08
CA ALA A 83 0.26 6.06 -1.02
C ALA A 83 0.69 7.29 -0.20
N ALA A 84 1.97 7.39 0.20
CA ALA A 84 2.47 8.54 0.93
C ALA A 84 2.32 9.86 0.16
N ARG A 85 2.50 9.83 -1.17
CA ARG A 85 2.26 10.99 -2.05
C ARG A 85 0.78 11.35 -2.14
N GLN A 86 -0.12 10.38 -2.11
CA GLN A 86 -1.56 10.63 -2.05
C GLN A 86 -1.92 11.33 -0.72
N VAL A 87 -1.48 10.78 0.41
CA VAL A 87 -1.69 11.38 1.74
C VAL A 87 -1.14 12.81 1.80
N ALA A 88 0.10 13.01 1.32
CA ALA A 88 0.73 14.33 1.35
C ALA A 88 -0.04 15.41 0.56
N ARG A 89 -0.79 15.03 -0.50
CA ARG A 89 -1.60 15.98 -1.28
C ARG A 89 -2.84 16.49 -0.54
N GLU A 90 -3.28 15.78 0.49
CA GLU A 90 -4.47 16.11 1.27
C GLU A 90 -4.13 16.88 2.55
N LEU A 91 -2.84 16.98 2.88
CA LEU A 91 -2.34 17.64 4.08
C LEU A 91 -1.85 19.07 3.80
N PRO A 92 -1.75 19.92 4.84
CA PRO A 92 -1.12 21.23 4.74
C PRO A 92 0.33 21.16 4.25
N ASP A 93 0.81 22.24 3.61
CA ASP A 93 2.16 22.31 3.02
C ASP A 93 3.31 22.12 4.02
N ASP A 94 3.07 22.34 5.32
CA ASP A 94 4.04 22.17 6.41
C ASP A 94 3.97 20.80 7.10
N ALA A 95 3.07 19.92 6.67
CA ALA A 95 2.96 18.57 7.19
C ALA A 95 4.16 17.70 6.79
N VAL A 96 4.51 16.75 7.66
CA VAL A 96 5.57 15.77 7.43
C VAL A 96 4.95 14.39 7.31
N VAL A 97 5.12 13.76 6.15
CA VAL A 97 4.72 12.38 5.90
C VAL A 97 5.95 11.48 5.88
N VAL A 98 5.89 10.37 6.61
CA VAL A 98 6.95 9.35 6.66
C VAL A 98 6.39 8.06 6.06
N THR A 99 7.21 7.38 5.27
CA THR A 99 6.87 6.07 4.68
C THR A 99 8.01 5.07 4.88
N LEU A 100 7.71 3.78 4.75
CA LEU A 100 8.65 2.68 4.93
C LEU A 100 8.89 1.96 3.61
N PHE A 101 10.16 1.70 3.30
CA PHE A 101 10.57 0.84 2.19
C PHE A 101 11.07 -0.49 2.77
N PRO A 102 10.27 -1.57 2.67
CA PRO A 102 10.55 -2.81 3.39
C PRO A 102 11.84 -3.51 2.95
N ASP A 103 12.18 -3.44 1.67
CA ASP A 103 13.29 -4.14 1.06
C ASP A 103 13.92 -3.35 -0.11
N SER A 104 15.02 -3.90 -0.63
CA SER A 104 15.68 -3.42 -1.85
C SER A 104 15.16 -4.15 -3.09
N GLY A 105 15.09 -3.45 -4.23
CA GLY A 105 14.65 -3.97 -5.53
C GLY A 105 15.67 -3.86 -6.65
#